data_AF-A0A7V3X6C6-F1
#
_entry.id   AF-A0A7V3X6C6-F1
#
_cell.length_a   1.000
_cell.length_b   1.000
_cell.length_c   1.000
_cell.angle_alpha   90.00
_cell.angle_beta   90.00
_cell.angle_gamma   90.00
#
_symmetry.space_group_name_H-M   'P 1'
#
loop_
_entity.id
_entity.type
_entity.pdbx_description
1 polymer ?
#
loop_
_entity_poly.entity_id
_entity_poly.type
_entity_poly.pdbx_seq_one_letter_code
_entity_poly.pdbx_strand_id
1 'polypeptide(L)' 'MSKIGRRPIQIPKEVEIEIKGNLVLVKGPKGVLEKEFPKEIDFKIEKD' A
#
# COMPACT_ATOMS: atom_id res chain seq x y z
N MET A 1 15.23 4.16 -15.80
CA MET A 1 13.96 4.58 -15.16
C MET A 1 13.10 3.35 -14.94
N SER A 2 13.24 2.70 -13.79
CA SER A 2 12.53 1.45 -13.51
C SER A 2 11.06 1.77 -13.22
N LYS A 3 10.12 1.26 -14.04
CA LYS A 3 8.67 1.51 -13.90
C LYS A 3 8.01 0.70 -12.76
N ILE A 4 8.80 0.23 -11.79
CA ILE A 4 8.33 -0.63 -10.69
C ILE A 4 7.22 0.05 -9.88
N GLY A 5 7.33 1.36 -9.63
CA GLY A 5 6.30 2.12 -8.89
C GLY A 5 4.96 2.30 -9.62
N ARG A 6 4.86 1.98 -10.92
CA ARG A 6 3.60 1.99 -11.68
C ARG A 6 2.97 0.60 -11.81
N ARG A 7 3.64 -0.44 -11.30
CA ARG A 7 3.11 -1.80 -11.40
C ARG A 7 2.00 -1.96 -10.35
N PRO A 8 0.81 -2.44 -10.74
CA PRO A 8 -0.23 -2.74 -9.78
C PRO A 8 0.25 -3.83 -8.83
N ILE A 9 -0.10 -3.69 -7.55
CA ILE A 9 0.19 -4.67 -6.51
C ILE A 9 -1.13 -5.38 -6.23
N GLN A 10 -1.15 -6.71 -6.40
CA GLN A 10 -2.32 -7.50 -6.04
C GLN A 10 -2.43 -7.56 -4.52
N ILE A 11 -3.58 -7.16 -4.00
CA ILE A 11 -3.88 -7.16 -2.57
C ILE A 11 -4.56 -8.50 -2.25
N PRO A 12 -3.95 -9.40 -1.47
CA PRO A 12 -4.61 -10.62 -1.04
C PRO A 12 -5.88 -10.30 -0.24
N LYS A 13 -6.90 -11.16 -0.32
CA LYS A 13 -8.20 -10.93 0.35
C LYS A 13 -8.13 -10.86 1.87
N GLU A 14 -7.05 -11.38 2.46
CA GLU A 14 -6.86 -11.45 3.92
C GLU A 14 -6.04 -10.28 4.48
N VAL A 15 -5.72 -9.28 3.66
CA VAL A 15 -5.03 -8.06 4.11
C VAL A 15 -5.88 -6.81 3.93
N GLU A 16 -5.98 -6.05 5.01
CA GLU A 16 -6.58 -4.71 5.02
C GLU A 16 -5.48 -3.66 4.86
N ILE A 17 -5.71 -2.70 3.97
CA ILE A 17 -4.77 -1.59 3.73
C ILE A 17 -5.47 -0.29 4.08
N GLU A 18 -4.92 0.43 5.05
CA GLU A 18 -5.33 1.78 5.42
C GLU A 18 -4.24 2.76 4.98
N ILE A 19 -4.63 3.81 4.26
CA ILE A 19 -3.71 4.86 3.81
C ILE A 19 -4.07 6.15 4.54
N LYS A 20 -3.18 6.61 5.41
CA LYS A 20 -3.30 7.85 6.17
C LYS A 20 -2.29 8.86 5.64
N GLY A 21 -2.65 9.52 4.54
CA GLY A 21 -1.76 10.45 3.84
C GLY A 21 -0.53 9.72 3.29
N ASN A 22 0.63 9.90 3.93
CA ASN A 22 1.88 9.27 3.56
C ASN A 22 2.22 8.03 4.40
N LEU A 23 1.38 7.67 5.37
CA LEU A 23 1.55 6.49 6.21
C LEU A 23 0.62 5.38 5.71
N VAL A 24 1.20 4.23 5.33
CA VAL A 24 0.47 3.06 4.88
C VAL A 24 0.49 2.01 5.98
N LEU A 25 -0.69 1.62 6.42
CA LEU A 25 -0.93 0.57 7.41
C LEU A 25 -1.47 -0.65 6.67
N VAL A 26 -0.78 -1.77 6.81
CA VAL A 26 -1.20 -3.06 6.27
C VAL A 26 -1.49 -3.98 7.44
N LYS A 27 -2.76 -4.34 7.64
CA LYS A 27 -3.17 -5.35 8.61
C LYS A 27 -3.30 -6.67 7.88
N GLY A 28 -2.65 -7.70 8.39
CA GLY A 28 -2.74 -9.05 7.84
C GLY A 28 -2.85 -10.11 8.92
N PRO A 29 -2.96 -11.38 8.52
CA PRO A 29 -3.11 -12.52 9.44
C PRO A 29 -1.93 -12.69 10.40
N LYS A 30 -0.77 -12.15 10.05
CA LYS A 30 0.48 -12.26 10.83
C LYS A 30 0.80 -11.01 11.66
N GLY A 31 -0.07 -10.01 11.66
CA GLY A 31 0.12 -8.76 12.39
C GLY A 31 -0.11 -7.51 11.54
N VAL A 32 0.31 -6.37 12.09
CA VAL A 32 0.15 -5.06 11.45
C VAL A 32 1.52 -4.54 11.07
N LEU A 33 1.65 -4.03 9.85
CA LEU A 33 2.85 -3.40 9.33
C LEU A 33 2.52 -1.95 8.99
N GLU A 34 3.21 -1.02 9.62
CA GLU A 34 3.15 0.40 9.29
C GLU A 34 4.40 0.81 8.54
N LYS A 35 4.21 1.57 7.45
CA LYS A 35 5.32 2.08 6.66
C LYS A 35 5.03 3.51 6.23
N GLU A 36 5.95 4.40 6.60
CA GLU A 36 5.92 5.78 6.17
C GLU A 36 6.62 5.93 4.82
N PHE A 37 5.95 6.62 3.92
CA PHE A 37 6.44 6.95 2.60
C PHE A 37 6.65 8.47 2.46
N PRO A 38 7.51 8.90 1.51
CA PRO A 38 7.63 10.31 1.16
C PRO A 38 6.31 10.88 0.62
N LYS A 39 6.02 12.15 0.93
CA LYS A 39 4.78 12.85 0.51
C LYS A 39 4.64 13.04 -1.00
N GLU A 40 5.71 12.85 -1.76
CA GLU A 40 5.72 12.95 -3.23
C GLU A 40 5.15 11.69 -3.93
N ILE A 41 4.76 10.67 -3.15
CA ILE A 41 4.21 9.41 -3.67
C ILE A 41 2.70 9.39 -3.47
N ASP A 42 1.95 9.37 -4.58
CA ASP A 42 0.52 9.11 -4.60
C ASP A 42 0.23 7.61 -4.60
N PHE A 43 -0.65 7.18 -3.68
CA PHE A 43 -1.15 5.82 -3.61
C PHE A 43 -2.60 5.79 -4.06
N LYS A 44 -2.91 4.96 -5.06
CA LYS A 44 -4.28 4.73 -5.52
C LYS A 44 -4.62 3.26 -5.33
N ILE A 45 -5.65 3.00 -4.53
CA ILE A 45 -6.22 1.65 -4.39
C ILE A 45 -7.23 1.50 -5.53
N GLU A 46 -6.83 0.79 -6.59
CA GLU A 46 -7.77 0.37 -7.63
C GLU A 46 -8.28 -1.03 -7.28
N LYS A 47 -9.60 -1.15 -7.15
CA LYS A 47 -10.31 -2.43 -7.02
C LYS A 47 -10.71 -2.85 -8.42
N ASP A 48 -9.95 -3.77 -9.01
CA ASP A 48 -10.42 -4.63 -10.10
C ASP A 48 -11.18 -5.84 -9.53
#